data_AF-A0A949SMM8-F1
#
_entry.id   AF-A0A949SMM8-F1
#
_cell.length_a   1.000
_cell.length_b   1.000
_cell.length_c   1.000
_cell.angle_alpha   90.00
_cell.angle_beta   90.00
_cell.angle_gamma   90.00
#
_symmetry.space_group_name_H-M   'P 1'
#
loop_
_entity.id
_entity.type
_entity.pdbx_description
1 polymer ?
#
loop_
_entity_poly.entity_id
_entity_poly.type
_entity_poly.pdbx_seq_one_letter_code
_entity_poly.pdbx_strand_id
1 'polypeptide(L)'
;MLDPFSTLAEAGFSQQAGLITAGAEDGHWTPELIAGLDWLRLAELVRAIAAHSGCELARSMVLEDGSVMFAMLEQVNTPHPRRALVKTAAWNEWGATPETVMHFAREVRTADRARGILVAPGGFSPAALLAAQQHQMEAVDADTLHQVLLSLPAERSDFFFNIATAGDCRAPTCPVCLRKLEREDLTSRSRIPEASVIRHVGLVADHVQAERLLIAEGAEASFLHEVRCRELRVAGKATGDFVCEGTVILLPGGMLDGTVAARALKVEDGGELRGRFRILQGPPQPFVQETSRWQWICRNTDPKPGCENIAFEPHGR
;
A
#
# COMPACT_ATOMS: atom_id res chain seq x y z
N MET A 1 -20.88 9.53 -54.12
CA MET A 1 -20.66 8.33 -53.29
C MET A 1 -19.24 8.46 -52.77
N LEU A 2 -19.12 9.06 -51.61
CA LEU A 2 -17.87 9.52 -51.00
C LEU A 2 -17.84 8.99 -49.56
N ASP A 3 -16.69 8.47 -49.19
CA ASP A 3 -16.36 7.72 -47.98
C ASP A 3 -16.54 8.57 -46.70
N PRO A 4 -17.34 8.14 -45.70
CA PRO A 4 -17.65 8.94 -44.52
C PRO A 4 -16.56 8.94 -43.41
N PHE A 5 -15.35 8.46 -43.67
CA PHE A 5 -14.28 8.37 -42.66
C PHE A 5 -13.22 9.48 -42.68
N SER A 6 -13.47 10.56 -43.41
CA SER A 6 -12.59 11.73 -43.43
C SER A 6 -13.23 12.90 -42.69
N THR A 7 -13.16 12.95 -41.35
CA THR A 7 -13.33 14.19 -40.54
C THR A 7 -13.06 14.00 -39.03
N LEU A 8 -12.03 13.24 -38.64
CA LEU A 8 -11.45 13.32 -37.28
C LEU A 8 -9.92 13.55 -37.29
N ALA A 9 -9.34 13.81 -38.47
CA ALA A 9 -7.98 14.30 -38.63
C ALA A 9 -7.89 15.84 -38.75
N GLU A 10 -9.03 16.55 -38.84
CA GLU A 10 -9.09 18.02 -38.98
C GLU A 10 -9.40 18.75 -37.65
N ALA A 11 -9.45 18.04 -36.53
CA ALA A 11 -9.66 18.64 -35.19
C ALA A 11 -8.36 19.04 -34.47
N GLY A 12 -7.22 19.15 -35.17
CA GLY A 12 -6.08 19.92 -34.68
C GLY A 12 -5.33 19.38 -33.45
N PHE A 13 -5.36 18.08 -33.16
CA PHE A 13 -4.47 17.48 -32.16
C PHE A 13 -3.19 16.95 -32.81
N SER A 14 -2.36 17.87 -33.32
CA SER A 14 -0.97 17.56 -33.66
C SER A 14 -0.08 17.79 -32.44
N GLN A 15 0.57 16.72 -32.02
CA GLN A 15 1.90 16.66 -31.41
C GLN A 15 2.35 17.81 -30.50
N GLN A 16 2.38 17.53 -29.20
CA GLN A 16 3.50 17.93 -28.34
C GLN A 16 3.84 16.77 -27.41
N ALA A 17 4.67 15.86 -27.93
CA ALA A 17 5.46 14.97 -27.10
C ALA A 17 6.54 15.84 -26.41
N GLY A 18 6.32 16.15 -25.13
CA GLY A 18 7.21 17.02 -24.37
C GLY A 18 6.97 16.89 -22.87
N LEU A 19 7.79 16.03 -22.25
CA LEU A 19 8.26 16.06 -20.86
C LEU A 19 7.29 15.61 -19.73
N ILE A 20 7.66 14.43 -19.20
CA ILE A 20 7.47 13.88 -17.85
C ILE A 20 6.06 13.37 -17.50
N THR A 21 5.89 12.04 -17.60
CA THR A 21 5.63 11.13 -16.46
C THR A 21 5.89 9.69 -16.89
N ALA A 22 6.82 9.02 -16.22
CA ALA A 22 7.05 7.59 -16.36
C ALA A 22 5.80 6.82 -15.87
N GLY A 23 5.25 5.93 -16.69
CA GLY A 23 4.17 5.05 -16.24
C GLY A 23 3.22 4.46 -17.30
N ALA A 24 3.25 4.93 -18.55
CA ALA A 24 2.51 4.32 -19.66
C ALA A 24 3.50 3.97 -20.78
N GLU A 25 4.51 3.17 -20.47
CA GLU A 25 5.53 2.78 -21.46
C GLU A 25 4.99 1.79 -22.49
N ASP A 26 3.89 1.10 -22.18
CA ASP A 26 3.21 0.23 -23.10
C ASP A 26 1.74 0.65 -23.28
N GLY A 27 1.34 0.97 -24.51
CA GLY A 27 -0.01 1.40 -24.86
C GLY A 27 -1.06 0.27 -24.81
N HIS A 28 -1.03 -0.58 -23.79
CA HIS A 28 -1.96 -1.69 -23.59
C HIS A 28 -2.26 -1.93 -22.11
N TRP A 29 -3.32 -2.69 -21.83
CA TRP A 29 -3.71 -3.04 -20.47
C TRP A 29 -2.72 -3.99 -19.81
N THR A 30 -2.35 -3.68 -18.57
CA THR A 30 -1.65 -4.60 -17.67
C THR A 30 -2.30 -4.59 -16.29
N PRO A 31 -2.20 -5.67 -15.50
CA PRO A 31 -2.69 -5.66 -14.12
C PRO A 31 -2.04 -4.54 -13.29
N GLU A 32 -0.75 -4.26 -13.50
CA GLU A 32 -0.02 -3.20 -12.81
C GLU A 32 -0.56 -1.81 -13.15
N LEU A 33 -0.93 -1.58 -14.41
CA LEU A 33 -1.57 -0.33 -14.82
C LEU A 33 -2.92 -0.16 -14.11
N ILE A 34 -3.75 -1.20 -14.10
CA ILE A 34 -5.08 -1.18 -13.46
C ILE A 34 -4.94 -0.94 -11.95
N ALA A 35 -3.99 -1.62 -11.30
CA ALA A 35 -3.70 -1.44 -9.89
C ALA A 35 -3.12 -0.06 -9.56
N GLY A 36 -2.45 0.59 -10.51
CA GLY A 36 -1.90 1.94 -10.36
C GLY A 36 -2.87 3.09 -10.68
N LEU A 37 -4.09 2.80 -11.14
CA LEU A 37 -5.08 3.83 -11.43
C LEU A 37 -5.56 4.53 -10.15
N ASP A 38 -5.78 5.84 -10.25
CA ASP A 38 -6.58 6.63 -9.33
C ASP A 38 -7.95 5.96 -9.09
N TRP A 39 -8.47 5.99 -7.86
CA TRP A 39 -9.74 5.38 -7.50
C TRP A 39 -10.90 5.87 -8.38
N LEU A 40 -10.86 7.14 -8.78
CA LEU A 40 -11.89 7.70 -9.65
C LEU A 40 -11.84 7.06 -11.04
N ARG A 41 -10.64 6.89 -11.60
CA ARG A 41 -10.42 6.23 -12.89
C ARG A 41 -10.82 4.77 -12.86
N LEU A 42 -10.46 4.06 -11.78
CA LEU A 42 -10.89 2.68 -11.58
C LEU A 42 -12.42 2.57 -11.52
N ALA A 43 -13.07 3.44 -10.74
CA ALA A 43 -14.53 3.43 -10.62
C ALA A 43 -15.22 3.75 -11.95
N GLU A 44 -14.70 4.69 -12.73
CA GLU A 44 -15.17 5.00 -14.09
C GLU A 44 -15.01 3.79 -15.02
N LEU A 45 -13.86 3.12 -14.99
CA LEU A 45 -13.57 1.93 -15.79
C LEU A 45 -14.52 0.77 -15.46
N VAL A 46 -14.69 0.44 -14.18
CA VAL A 46 -15.61 -0.63 -13.74
C VAL A 46 -17.05 -0.33 -14.18
N ARG A 47 -17.48 0.93 -14.05
CA ARG A 47 -18.82 1.35 -14.52
C ARG A 47 -18.94 1.26 -16.04
N ALA A 48 -17.91 1.64 -16.79
CA ALA A 48 -17.91 1.56 -18.24
C ALA A 48 -18.02 0.10 -18.73
N ILE A 49 -17.29 -0.82 -18.09
CA ILE A 49 -17.40 -2.27 -18.33
C ILE A 49 -18.82 -2.76 -18.05
N ALA A 50 -19.38 -2.45 -16.88
CA ALA A 50 -20.72 -2.89 -16.50
C ALA A 50 -21.81 -2.36 -17.45
N ALA A 51 -21.73 -1.08 -17.84
CA ALA A 51 -22.64 -0.49 -18.81
C ALA A 51 -22.50 -1.14 -20.20
N HIS A 52 -21.28 -1.45 -20.63
CA HIS A 52 -21.04 -2.16 -21.89
C HIS A 52 -21.63 -3.59 -21.88
N SER A 53 -21.62 -4.26 -20.73
CA SER A 53 -22.30 -5.55 -20.53
C SER A 53 -23.84 -5.45 -20.47
N GLY A 54 -24.41 -4.26 -20.69
CA GLY A 54 -25.86 -4.04 -20.71
C GLY A 54 -26.51 -3.90 -19.34
N CYS A 55 -25.71 -3.58 -18.30
CA CYS A 55 -26.25 -3.31 -16.97
C CYS A 55 -26.80 -1.89 -16.87
N GLU A 56 -27.93 -1.71 -16.19
CA GLU A 56 -28.40 -0.40 -15.77
C GLU A 56 -27.74 0.00 -14.45
N LEU A 57 -27.11 1.17 -14.41
CA LEU A 57 -26.32 1.62 -13.26
C LEU A 57 -27.04 2.71 -12.48
N ALA A 58 -27.14 2.53 -11.17
CA ALA A 58 -27.53 3.60 -10.27
C ALA A 58 -26.41 4.65 -10.14
N ARG A 59 -26.76 5.77 -9.49
CA ARG A 59 -25.81 6.82 -9.12
C ARG A 59 -24.73 6.26 -8.20
N SER A 60 -23.49 6.67 -8.43
CA SER A 60 -22.36 6.39 -7.55
C SER A 60 -22.44 7.20 -6.25
N MET A 61 -22.18 6.52 -5.15
CA MET A 61 -21.86 7.11 -3.85
C MET A 61 -20.33 7.07 -3.68
N VAL A 62 -19.72 8.23 -3.53
CA VAL A 62 -18.28 8.36 -3.25
C VAL A 62 -18.12 8.55 -1.74
N LEU A 63 -17.23 7.77 -1.14
CA LEU A 63 -16.89 7.83 0.29
C LEU A 63 -15.56 8.58 0.49
N GLU A 64 -15.34 9.10 1.69
CA GLU A 64 -14.14 9.90 2.02
C GLU A 64 -12.83 9.10 1.94
N ASP A 65 -12.90 7.78 2.02
CA ASP A 65 -11.77 6.86 1.89
C ASP A 65 -11.39 6.57 0.42
N GLY A 66 -12.06 7.23 -0.54
CA GLY A 66 -11.87 7.03 -1.97
C GLY A 66 -12.58 5.80 -2.54
N SER A 67 -13.29 5.03 -1.71
CA SER A 67 -14.14 3.95 -2.21
C SER A 67 -15.40 4.51 -2.89
N VAL A 68 -15.87 3.79 -3.91
CA VAL A 68 -17.08 4.11 -4.65
C VAL A 68 -18.03 2.95 -4.60
N MET A 69 -19.27 3.22 -4.25
CA MET A 69 -20.34 2.23 -4.21
C MET A 69 -21.46 2.60 -5.18
N PHE A 70 -21.96 1.63 -5.94
CA PHE A 70 -23.13 1.82 -6.79
C PHE A 70 -23.90 0.50 -6.94
N ALA A 71 -25.21 0.61 -7.11
CA ALA A 71 -26.03 -0.54 -7.47
C ALA A 71 -26.10 -0.69 -9.00
N MET A 72 -26.25 -1.92 -9.47
CA MET A 72 -26.56 -2.21 -10.86
C MET A 72 -27.63 -3.29 -11.00
N LEU A 73 -28.36 -3.21 -12.11
CA LEU A 73 -29.34 -4.20 -12.54
C LEU A 73 -28.83 -4.91 -13.78
N GLU A 74 -28.78 -6.23 -13.70
CA GLU A 74 -28.48 -7.11 -14.83
C GLU A 74 -29.77 -7.72 -15.35
N GLN A 75 -29.74 -8.12 -16.63
CA GLN A 75 -30.86 -8.81 -17.27
C GLN A 75 -32.16 -8.03 -17.16
N VAL A 76 -32.09 -6.70 -17.31
CA VAL A 76 -33.21 -5.76 -17.07
C VAL A 76 -34.45 -6.11 -17.91
N ASN A 77 -34.24 -6.65 -19.11
CA ASN A 77 -35.30 -7.06 -20.02
C ASN A 77 -35.88 -8.46 -19.73
N THR A 78 -35.52 -9.07 -18.60
CA THR A 78 -36.01 -10.40 -18.20
C THR A 78 -37.00 -10.30 -17.03
N PRO A 79 -37.85 -11.32 -16.81
CA PRO A 79 -38.81 -11.30 -15.70
C PRO A 79 -38.17 -11.28 -14.30
N HIS A 80 -36.87 -11.58 -14.20
CA HIS A 80 -36.14 -11.72 -12.94
C HIS A 80 -34.82 -10.93 -13.01
N PRO A 81 -34.87 -9.58 -13.02
CA PRO A 81 -33.66 -8.78 -13.05
C PRO A 81 -32.82 -9.06 -11.81
N ARG A 82 -31.51 -9.21 -12.00
CA ARG A 82 -30.58 -9.51 -10.90
C ARG A 82 -29.95 -8.24 -10.39
N ARG A 83 -30.07 -7.99 -9.10
CA ARG A 83 -29.45 -6.84 -8.43
C ARG A 83 -28.04 -7.19 -7.97
N ALA A 84 -27.11 -6.28 -8.21
CA ALA A 84 -25.78 -6.32 -7.65
C ALA A 84 -25.44 -4.98 -7.00
N LEU A 85 -24.77 -5.04 -5.85
CA LEU A 85 -24.14 -3.90 -5.23
C LEU A 85 -22.63 -4.03 -5.49
N VAL A 86 -22.04 -2.99 -6.08
CA VAL A 86 -20.62 -2.95 -6.41
C VAL A 86 -19.96 -1.94 -5.48
N LYS A 87 -18.82 -2.30 -4.91
CA LYS A 87 -17.98 -1.40 -4.12
C LYS A 87 -16.51 -1.54 -4.54
N THR A 88 -15.82 -0.44 -4.76
CA THR A 88 -14.36 -0.44 -4.90
C THR A 88 -13.72 -0.41 -3.53
N ALA A 89 -12.52 -0.99 -3.39
CA ALA A 89 -11.74 -0.90 -2.17
C ALA A 89 -11.41 0.57 -1.85
N ALA A 90 -11.26 0.87 -0.56
CA ALA A 90 -10.74 2.16 -0.11
C ALA A 90 -9.30 2.33 -0.58
N TRP A 91 -8.86 3.56 -0.82
CA TRP A 91 -7.50 3.82 -1.30
C TRP A 91 -6.44 3.25 -0.37
N ASN A 92 -6.55 3.49 0.94
CA ASN A 92 -5.59 2.97 1.92
C ASN A 92 -5.75 1.47 2.21
N GLU A 93 -6.79 0.82 1.66
CA GLU A 93 -7.03 -0.63 1.74
C GLU A 93 -7.13 -1.24 0.33
N TRP A 94 -6.25 -0.80 -0.59
CA TRP A 94 -6.34 -1.15 -2.01
C TRP A 94 -6.34 -2.66 -2.29
N GLY A 95 -5.74 -3.44 -1.39
CA GLY A 95 -5.90 -4.89 -1.30
C GLY A 95 -6.90 -5.27 -0.19
N ALA A 96 -7.82 -6.17 -0.50
CA ALA A 96 -8.90 -6.54 0.40
C ALA A 96 -8.46 -7.49 1.53
N THR A 97 -8.90 -7.14 2.75
CA THR A 97 -8.77 -7.96 3.96
C THR A 97 -10.10 -8.66 4.28
N PRO A 98 -10.10 -9.71 5.15
CA PRO A 98 -11.34 -10.30 5.64
C PRO A 98 -12.29 -9.28 6.26
N GLU A 99 -11.74 -8.29 6.96
CA GLU A 99 -12.48 -7.20 7.60
C GLU A 99 -13.20 -6.34 6.55
N THR A 100 -12.50 -5.94 5.48
CA THR A 100 -13.07 -5.20 4.35
C THR A 100 -14.24 -5.97 3.73
N VAL A 101 -14.07 -7.28 3.50
CA VAL A 101 -15.12 -8.16 2.96
C VAL A 101 -16.32 -8.26 3.90
N MET A 102 -16.08 -8.49 5.20
CA MET A 102 -17.15 -8.60 6.20
C MET A 102 -17.94 -7.29 6.36
N HIS A 103 -17.27 -6.14 6.29
CA HIS A 103 -17.94 -4.84 6.30
C HIS A 103 -18.86 -4.70 5.09
N PHE A 104 -18.33 -4.95 3.89
CA PHE A 104 -19.14 -4.83 2.68
C PHE A 104 -20.28 -5.86 2.63
N ALA A 105 -20.07 -7.08 3.15
CA ALA A 105 -21.13 -8.07 3.29
C ALA A 105 -22.29 -7.57 4.18
N ARG A 106 -22.03 -6.72 5.18
CA ARG A 106 -23.09 -6.07 5.98
C ARG A 106 -23.89 -5.09 5.13
N GLU A 107 -23.23 -4.27 4.33
CA GLU A 107 -23.85 -3.32 3.40
C GLU A 107 -24.74 -4.06 2.38
N VAL A 108 -24.23 -5.14 1.77
CA VAL A 108 -24.98 -5.99 0.82
C VAL A 108 -26.23 -6.59 1.47
N ARG A 109 -26.17 -7.03 2.73
CA ARG A 109 -27.35 -7.58 3.43
C ARG A 109 -28.45 -6.55 3.67
N THR A 110 -28.11 -5.26 3.74
CA THR A 110 -29.11 -4.20 3.83
C THR A 110 -29.71 -3.83 2.47
N ALA A 111 -29.09 -4.27 1.37
CA ALA A 111 -29.59 -4.07 0.02
C ALA A 111 -30.59 -5.18 -0.35
N ASP A 112 -31.73 -4.78 -0.92
CA ASP A 112 -32.83 -5.68 -1.28
C ASP A 112 -32.41 -6.74 -2.34
N ARG A 113 -32.19 -7.97 -1.86
CA ARG A 113 -31.85 -9.17 -2.65
C ARG A 113 -30.71 -8.95 -3.64
N ALA A 114 -29.71 -8.16 -3.26
CA ALA A 114 -28.53 -7.90 -4.07
C ALA A 114 -27.42 -8.93 -3.77
N ARG A 115 -26.64 -9.29 -4.78
CA ARG A 115 -25.31 -9.89 -4.56
C ARG A 115 -24.25 -8.80 -4.43
N GLY A 116 -23.14 -9.11 -3.76
CA GLY A 116 -22.02 -8.17 -3.61
C GLY A 116 -20.92 -8.42 -4.63
N ILE A 117 -20.36 -7.35 -5.20
CA ILE A 117 -19.14 -7.37 -6.03
C ILE A 117 -18.14 -6.40 -5.39
N LEU A 118 -17.03 -6.93 -4.87
CA LEU A 118 -15.96 -6.13 -4.29
C LEU A 118 -14.80 -6.04 -5.29
N VAL A 119 -14.46 -4.81 -5.67
CA VAL A 119 -13.34 -4.53 -6.59
C VAL A 119 -12.13 -4.08 -5.77
N ALA A 120 -11.10 -4.92 -5.65
CA ALA A 120 -9.87 -4.63 -4.92
C ALA A 120 -8.67 -4.87 -5.84
N PRO A 121 -8.19 -3.84 -6.55
CA PRO A 121 -7.18 -4.01 -7.57
C PRO A 121 -5.79 -4.33 -6.99
N GLY A 122 -5.55 -4.06 -5.70
CA GLY A 122 -4.39 -4.56 -4.97
C GLY A 122 -4.47 -6.04 -4.59
N GLY A 123 -5.53 -6.75 -4.99
CA GLY A 123 -5.74 -8.17 -4.77
C GLY A 123 -6.47 -8.50 -3.46
N PHE A 124 -6.60 -9.79 -3.17
CA PHE A 124 -7.27 -10.31 -1.99
C PHE A 124 -6.32 -11.20 -1.19
N SER A 125 -6.28 -11.02 0.13
CA SER A 125 -5.63 -12.01 0.99
C SER A 125 -6.35 -13.37 0.91
N PRO A 126 -5.67 -14.51 1.16
CA PRO A 126 -6.32 -15.82 1.16
C PRO A 126 -7.53 -15.90 2.11
N ALA A 127 -7.45 -15.24 3.27
CA ALA A 127 -8.55 -15.17 4.22
C ALA A 127 -9.72 -14.31 3.69
N ALA A 128 -9.43 -13.24 2.93
CA ALA A 128 -10.48 -12.41 2.30
C ALA A 128 -11.24 -13.17 1.21
N LEU A 129 -10.54 -13.99 0.40
CA LEU A 129 -11.19 -14.85 -0.60
C LEU A 129 -12.13 -15.88 0.06
N LEU A 130 -11.70 -16.50 1.16
CA LEU A 130 -12.55 -17.42 1.93
C LEU A 130 -13.79 -16.70 2.49
N ALA A 131 -13.61 -15.50 3.03
CA ALA A 131 -14.72 -14.68 3.53
C ALA A 131 -15.70 -14.27 2.41
N ALA A 132 -15.18 -13.91 1.23
CA ALA A 132 -15.99 -13.54 0.07
C ALA A 132 -16.84 -14.72 -0.41
N GLN A 133 -16.25 -15.92 -0.47
CA GLN A 133 -16.96 -17.16 -0.81
C GLN A 133 -18.07 -17.47 0.20
N GLN A 134 -17.79 -17.35 1.51
CA GLN A 134 -18.79 -17.57 2.57
C GLN A 134 -19.99 -16.62 2.47
N HIS A 135 -19.75 -15.39 2.03
CA HIS A 135 -20.79 -14.38 1.83
C HIS A 135 -21.37 -14.35 0.41
N GLN A 136 -20.98 -15.29 -0.46
CA GLN A 136 -21.42 -15.36 -1.87
C GLN A 136 -21.17 -14.05 -2.64
N MET A 137 -20.01 -13.44 -2.37
CA MET A 137 -19.58 -12.20 -3.01
C MET A 137 -18.60 -12.50 -4.13
N GLU A 138 -18.69 -11.70 -5.17
CA GLU A 138 -17.77 -11.72 -6.30
C GLU A 138 -16.54 -10.88 -5.95
N ALA A 139 -15.36 -11.50 -5.97
CA ALA A 139 -14.08 -10.84 -5.75
C ALA A 139 -13.48 -10.50 -7.10
N VAL A 140 -13.16 -9.22 -7.33
CA VAL A 140 -12.62 -8.73 -8.59
C VAL A 140 -11.33 -7.96 -8.30
N ASP A 141 -10.21 -8.47 -8.77
CA ASP A 141 -8.90 -7.82 -8.68
C ASP A 141 -8.42 -7.29 -10.04
N ALA A 142 -7.21 -6.74 -10.08
CA ALA A 142 -6.63 -6.19 -11.31
C ALA A 142 -6.45 -7.25 -12.40
N ASP A 143 -6.06 -8.48 -12.05
CA ASP A 143 -5.95 -9.60 -12.99
C ASP A 143 -7.32 -9.95 -13.59
N THR A 144 -8.35 -10.01 -12.76
CA THR A 144 -9.73 -10.28 -13.19
C THR A 144 -10.21 -9.20 -14.16
N LEU A 145 -10.01 -7.92 -13.83
CA LEU A 145 -10.36 -6.79 -14.71
C LEU A 145 -9.58 -6.83 -16.02
N HIS A 146 -8.29 -7.14 -15.96
CA HIS A 146 -7.44 -7.27 -17.14
C HIS A 146 -7.97 -8.35 -18.09
N GLN A 147 -8.33 -9.53 -17.58
CA GLN A 147 -8.93 -10.59 -18.40
C GLN A 147 -10.26 -10.17 -19.02
N VAL A 148 -11.11 -9.44 -18.28
CA VAL A 148 -12.36 -8.88 -18.83
C VAL A 148 -12.04 -7.93 -19.98
N LEU A 149 -11.08 -7.02 -19.82
CA LEU A 149 -10.70 -6.05 -20.85
C LEU A 149 -10.12 -6.71 -22.11
N LEU A 150 -9.36 -7.80 -21.96
CA LEU A 150 -8.86 -8.59 -23.09
C LEU A 150 -9.97 -9.38 -23.81
N SER A 151 -11.06 -9.69 -23.14
CA SER A 151 -12.20 -10.39 -23.74
C SER A 151 -13.14 -9.48 -24.54
N LEU A 152 -13.00 -8.16 -24.40
CA LEU A 152 -13.78 -7.18 -25.15
C LEU A 152 -13.33 -7.09 -26.62
N PRO A 153 -14.20 -6.62 -27.53
CA PRO A 153 -13.75 -6.17 -28.85
C PRO A 153 -12.61 -5.15 -28.73
N ALA A 154 -11.59 -5.26 -29.59
CA ALA A 154 -10.37 -4.45 -29.49
C ALA A 154 -10.68 -2.95 -29.44
N GLU A 155 -11.60 -2.47 -30.28
CA GLU A 155 -11.99 -1.06 -30.33
C GLU A 155 -12.60 -0.56 -29.02
N ARG A 156 -13.27 -1.45 -28.28
CA ARG A 156 -13.85 -1.14 -26.96
C ARG A 156 -12.79 -1.13 -25.87
N SER A 157 -11.89 -2.11 -25.90
CA SER A 157 -10.77 -2.17 -24.96
C SER A 157 -9.87 -0.95 -25.11
N ASP A 158 -9.54 -0.55 -26.34
CA ASP A 158 -8.73 0.63 -26.66
C ASP A 158 -9.43 1.94 -26.24
N PHE A 159 -10.75 2.03 -26.46
CA PHE A 159 -11.53 3.18 -26.03
C PHE A 159 -11.49 3.37 -24.51
N PHE A 160 -11.66 2.28 -23.75
CA PHE A 160 -11.55 2.32 -22.29
C PHE A 160 -10.13 2.65 -21.84
N PHE A 161 -9.10 2.15 -22.54
CA PHE A 161 -7.71 2.45 -22.24
C PHE A 161 -7.45 3.95 -22.33
N ASN A 162 -7.83 4.56 -23.46
CA ASN A 162 -7.63 5.98 -23.70
C ASN A 162 -8.33 6.86 -22.67
N ILE A 163 -9.51 6.48 -22.19
CA ILE A 163 -10.23 7.25 -21.17
C ILE A 163 -9.60 7.08 -19.79
N ALA A 164 -9.29 5.84 -19.40
CA ALA A 164 -8.75 5.56 -18.08
C ALA A 164 -7.34 6.16 -17.88
N THR A 165 -6.55 6.22 -18.95
CA THR A 165 -5.16 6.71 -18.93
C THR A 165 -5.00 8.19 -19.31
N ALA A 166 -6.10 8.88 -19.65
CA ALA A 166 -6.04 10.29 -20.01
C ALA A 166 -5.60 11.17 -18.82
N GLY A 167 -4.56 11.97 -19.06
CA GLY A 167 -3.98 12.90 -18.09
C GLY A 167 -3.25 12.19 -16.96
N ASP A 168 -3.18 12.82 -15.79
CA ASP A 168 -2.63 12.18 -14.60
C ASP A 168 -3.62 11.15 -14.05
N CYS A 169 -3.46 9.89 -14.47
CA CYS A 169 -4.31 8.78 -14.08
C CYS A 169 -3.84 8.06 -12.81
N ARG A 170 -2.68 8.43 -12.24
CA ARG A 170 -2.08 7.75 -11.08
C ARG A 170 -2.15 8.58 -9.80
N ALA A 171 -2.05 9.90 -9.90
CA ALA A 171 -2.28 10.75 -8.74
C ALA A 171 -3.74 10.62 -8.30
N PRO A 172 -4.01 10.26 -7.04
CA PRO A 172 -5.38 10.12 -6.57
C PRO A 172 -6.14 11.44 -6.60
N THR A 173 -7.45 11.34 -6.74
CA THR A 173 -8.36 12.47 -6.70
C THR A 173 -8.95 12.67 -5.29
N CYS A 174 -9.20 13.90 -4.86
CA CYS A 174 -9.92 14.17 -3.61
C CYS A 174 -11.39 13.75 -3.75
N PRO A 175 -11.94 12.85 -2.92
CA PRO A 175 -13.34 12.40 -3.03
C PRO A 175 -14.36 13.50 -2.75
N VAL A 176 -13.95 14.60 -2.09
CA VAL A 176 -14.84 15.71 -1.70
C VAL A 176 -14.90 16.81 -2.77
N CYS A 177 -13.74 17.25 -3.29
CA CYS A 177 -13.66 18.37 -4.23
C CYS A 177 -13.30 17.98 -5.67
N LEU A 178 -12.97 16.71 -5.91
CA LEU A 178 -12.61 16.13 -7.21
C LEU A 178 -11.35 16.74 -7.86
N ARG A 179 -10.51 17.44 -7.09
CA ARG A 179 -9.19 17.88 -7.56
C ARG A 179 -8.14 16.82 -7.27
N LYS A 180 -7.08 16.78 -8.09
CA LYS A 180 -5.91 15.92 -7.83
C LYS A 180 -5.27 16.27 -6.49
N LEU A 181 -4.89 15.24 -5.76
CA LEU A 181 -4.14 15.38 -4.52
C LEU A 181 -2.68 15.72 -4.83
N GLU A 182 -2.04 16.42 -3.91
CA GLU A 182 -0.63 16.78 -3.98
C GLU A 182 0.17 15.89 -3.04
N ARG A 183 1.37 15.51 -3.47
CA ARG A 183 2.30 14.77 -2.63
C ARG A 183 2.85 15.68 -1.54
N GLU A 184 2.80 15.19 -0.31
CA GLU A 184 3.43 15.80 0.86
C GLU A 184 4.37 14.80 1.51
N ASP A 185 5.65 15.16 1.59
CA ASP A 185 6.64 14.37 2.31
C ASP A 185 6.43 14.54 3.83
N LEU A 186 6.03 13.46 4.50
CA LEU A 186 6.05 13.41 5.96
C LEU A 186 7.49 13.18 6.38
N THR A 187 8.10 14.21 6.96
CA THR A 187 9.37 14.07 7.67
C THR A 187 9.13 13.32 9.00
N SER A 188 8.88 12.03 8.90
CA SER A 188 8.80 11.13 10.05
C SER A 188 10.22 10.75 10.46
N ARG A 189 10.77 11.42 11.48
CA ARG A 189 11.86 10.82 12.26
C ARG A 189 11.29 9.61 12.98
N SER A 190 11.57 8.40 12.50
CA SER A 190 11.38 7.19 13.30
C SER A 190 12.08 7.43 14.63
N ARG A 191 11.31 7.53 15.74
CA ARG A 191 11.86 7.75 17.08
C ARG A 191 12.53 6.46 17.54
N ILE A 192 13.73 6.21 17.05
CA ILE A 192 14.64 5.26 17.69
C ILE A 192 14.87 5.80 19.11
N PRO A 193 14.64 5.01 20.18
CA PRO A 193 14.94 5.44 21.52
C PRO A 193 16.41 5.85 21.67
N GLU A 194 16.69 7.02 22.25
CA GLU A 194 18.06 7.47 22.55
C GLU A 194 18.81 6.51 23.48
N ALA A 195 18.07 5.76 24.30
CA ALA A 195 18.58 4.72 25.16
C ALA A 195 17.51 3.64 25.38
N SER A 196 17.89 2.37 25.26
CA SER A 196 17.11 1.21 25.67
C SER A 196 17.89 0.43 26.71
N VAL A 197 17.24 0.01 27.79
CA VAL A 197 17.87 -0.73 28.89
C VAL A 197 17.12 -2.02 29.15
N ILE A 198 17.80 -3.15 28.97
CA ILE A 198 17.28 -4.48 29.27
C ILE A 198 17.67 -4.86 30.69
N ARG A 199 16.66 -5.05 31.55
CA ARG A 199 16.83 -5.33 32.99
C ARG A 199 16.30 -6.70 33.42
N HIS A 200 15.71 -7.46 32.48
CA HIS A 200 15.00 -8.69 32.78
C HIS A 200 15.74 -9.90 32.21
N VAL A 201 15.46 -11.05 32.81
CA VAL A 201 15.90 -12.36 32.31
C VAL A 201 14.81 -12.90 31.38
N GLY A 202 15.16 -13.30 30.17
CA GLY A 202 14.23 -13.95 29.26
C GLY A 202 14.52 -13.77 27.78
N LEU A 203 13.54 -14.20 26.99
CA LEU A 203 13.56 -14.12 25.53
C LEU A 203 12.97 -12.80 25.05
N VAL A 204 13.69 -12.09 24.19
CA VAL A 204 13.22 -10.87 23.53
C VAL A 204 12.83 -11.23 22.11
N ALA A 205 11.52 -11.25 21.87
CA ALA A 205 10.93 -11.57 20.56
C ALA A 205 10.74 -10.33 19.66
N ASP A 206 10.85 -9.12 20.22
CA ASP A 206 10.68 -7.89 19.45
C ASP A 206 11.96 -7.50 18.70
N HIS A 207 11.82 -6.80 17.58
CA HIS A 207 12.93 -6.16 16.88
C HIS A 207 13.49 -5.00 17.73
N VAL A 208 14.73 -5.13 18.22
CA VAL A 208 15.35 -4.11 19.07
C VAL A 208 16.19 -3.15 18.23
N GLN A 209 15.80 -1.87 18.25
CA GLN A 209 16.53 -0.76 17.65
C GLN A 209 16.68 0.39 18.65
N ALA A 210 17.89 0.88 18.89
CA ALA A 210 18.17 1.98 19.82
C ALA A 210 19.45 2.74 19.43
N GLU A 211 19.59 4.02 19.80
CA GLU A 211 20.89 4.68 19.68
C GLU A 211 21.90 4.05 20.65
N ARG A 212 21.47 3.85 21.90
CA ARG A 212 22.28 3.19 22.94
C ARG A 212 21.50 2.03 23.53
N LEU A 213 22.08 0.84 23.52
CA LEU A 213 21.52 -0.34 24.17
C LEU A 213 22.38 -0.72 25.36
N LEU A 214 21.77 -0.83 26.54
CA LEU A 214 22.41 -1.31 27.76
C LEU A 214 21.76 -2.61 28.24
N ILE A 215 22.55 -3.67 28.35
CA ILE A 215 22.17 -4.89 29.05
C ILE A 215 22.65 -4.74 30.49
N ALA A 216 21.71 -4.55 31.41
CA ALA A 216 22.02 -4.25 32.80
C ALA A 216 22.66 -5.45 33.52
N GLU A 217 23.39 -5.17 34.60
CA GLU A 217 23.93 -6.20 35.49
C GLU A 217 22.80 -7.10 36.03
N GLY A 218 23.05 -8.41 36.09
CA GLY A 218 22.06 -9.42 36.50
C GLY A 218 20.98 -9.72 35.45
N ALA A 219 20.97 -9.05 34.30
CA ALA A 219 20.09 -9.39 33.18
C ALA A 219 20.69 -10.55 32.35
N GLU A 220 19.83 -11.44 31.85
CA GLU A 220 20.18 -12.49 30.89
C GLU A 220 19.15 -12.49 29.76
N ALA A 221 19.53 -11.89 28.62
CA ALA A 221 18.63 -11.67 27.49
C ALA A 221 19.04 -12.53 26.28
N SER A 222 18.09 -13.25 25.70
CA SER A 222 18.26 -13.94 24.43
C SER A 222 17.39 -13.28 23.37
N PHE A 223 18.00 -12.76 22.30
CA PHE A 223 17.31 -12.05 21.22
C PHE A 223 17.01 -13.00 20.06
N LEU A 224 15.75 -13.07 19.64
CA LEU A 224 15.32 -13.89 18.48
C LEU A 224 15.64 -13.22 17.14
N HIS A 225 15.76 -11.90 17.14
CA HIS A 225 16.02 -11.10 15.94
C HIS A 225 17.32 -10.33 16.07
N GLU A 226 17.88 -9.96 14.93
CA GLU A 226 19.07 -9.11 14.87
C GLU A 226 18.83 -7.78 15.61
N VAL A 227 19.69 -7.48 16.56
CA VAL A 227 19.68 -6.26 17.37
C VAL A 227 20.52 -5.19 16.69
N ARG A 228 19.96 -4.00 16.50
CA ARG A 228 20.61 -2.88 15.80
C ARG A 228 20.78 -1.68 16.72
N CYS A 229 22.01 -1.22 16.96
CA CYS A 229 22.24 -0.03 17.79
C CYS A 229 23.55 0.70 17.51
N ARG A 230 23.65 2.00 17.83
CA ARG A 230 24.89 2.77 17.61
C ARG A 230 25.96 2.47 18.64
N GLU A 231 25.56 2.26 19.87
CA GLU A 231 26.43 1.86 20.97
C GLU A 231 25.77 0.74 21.76
N LEU A 232 26.52 -0.34 21.99
CA LEU A 232 26.08 -1.47 22.81
C LEU A 232 26.94 -1.54 24.06
N ARG A 233 26.31 -1.58 25.24
CA ARG A 233 26.97 -1.77 26.53
C ARG A 233 26.40 -3.01 27.20
N VAL A 234 27.27 -3.93 27.61
CA VAL A 234 26.86 -5.21 28.18
C VAL A 234 27.48 -5.37 29.57
N ALA A 235 26.66 -5.28 30.62
CA ALA A 235 27.03 -5.60 32.01
C ALA A 235 26.42 -6.93 32.48
N GLY A 236 25.34 -7.40 31.84
CA GLY A 236 24.75 -8.73 32.07
C GLY A 236 25.17 -9.74 31.01
N LYS A 237 24.32 -10.74 30.77
CA LYS A 237 24.49 -11.74 29.70
C LYS A 237 23.54 -11.47 28.55
N ALA A 238 24.05 -11.49 27.32
CA ALA A 238 23.29 -11.27 26.11
C ALA A 238 23.62 -12.31 25.06
N THR A 239 22.60 -12.89 24.43
CA THR A 239 22.75 -13.91 23.39
C THR A 239 21.96 -13.53 22.13
N GLY A 240 22.58 -13.55 20.95
CA GLY A 240 21.91 -13.25 19.68
C GLY A 240 22.83 -12.70 18.60
N ASP A 241 22.23 -12.14 17.55
CA ASP A 241 22.94 -11.44 16.48
C ASP A 241 22.88 -9.93 16.70
N PHE A 242 24.03 -9.25 16.68
CA PHE A 242 24.16 -7.83 16.99
C PHE A 242 24.87 -7.10 15.86
N VAL A 243 24.27 -6.01 15.39
CA VAL A 243 24.86 -5.10 14.41
C VAL A 243 24.97 -3.71 15.06
N CYS A 244 26.21 -3.29 15.31
CA CYS A 244 26.53 -2.02 15.92
C CYS A 244 27.30 -1.11 14.98
N GLU A 245 26.79 0.08 14.64
CA GLU A 245 27.54 0.99 13.77
C GLU A 245 28.63 1.78 14.52
N GLY A 246 28.72 1.63 15.84
CA GLY A 246 29.75 2.25 16.67
C GLY A 246 30.50 1.22 17.50
N THR A 247 30.60 1.50 18.79
CA THR A 247 31.42 0.71 19.72
C THR A 247 30.56 -0.24 20.53
N VAL A 248 31.03 -1.49 20.64
CA VAL A 248 30.53 -2.46 21.62
C VAL A 248 31.44 -2.40 22.83
N ILE A 249 30.87 -2.21 24.02
CA ILE A 249 31.58 -2.13 25.30
C ILE A 249 31.10 -3.27 26.19
N LEU A 250 31.97 -4.24 26.45
CA LEU A 250 31.74 -5.28 27.45
C LEU A 250 32.27 -4.75 28.78
N LEU A 251 31.34 -4.52 29.73
CA LEU A 251 31.62 -4.04 31.08
C LEU A 251 32.05 -5.23 31.97
N PRO A 252 32.58 -4.97 33.18
CA PRO A 252 33.01 -6.04 34.09
C PRO A 252 31.88 -7.03 34.38
N GLY A 253 32.14 -8.32 34.19
CA GLY A 253 31.15 -9.40 34.35
C GLY A 253 30.15 -9.53 33.19
N GLY A 254 30.22 -8.66 32.19
CA GLY A 254 29.38 -8.70 31.01
C GLY A 254 29.77 -9.83 30.05
N MET A 255 28.76 -10.56 29.56
CA MET A 255 28.94 -11.69 28.65
C MET A 255 28.11 -11.50 27.39
N LEU A 256 28.74 -11.52 26.22
CA LEU A 256 28.05 -11.44 24.93
C LEU A 256 28.31 -12.72 24.14
N ASP A 257 27.24 -13.43 23.76
CA ASP A 257 27.29 -14.69 23.03
C ASP A 257 26.56 -14.58 21.67
N GLY A 258 27.24 -14.90 20.57
CA GLY A 258 26.63 -14.95 19.23
C GLY A 258 27.44 -14.25 18.13
N THR A 259 26.74 -13.73 17.11
CA THR A 259 27.38 -13.01 16.00
C THR A 259 27.33 -11.52 16.25
N VAL A 260 28.48 -10.85 16.28
CA VAL A 260 28.58 -9.42 16.55
C VAL A 260 29.31 -8.75 15.40
N ALA A 261 28.65 -7.81 14.73
CA ALA A 261 29.26 -6.93 13.75
C ALA A 261 29.34 -5.52 14.34
N ALA A 262 30.55 -4.98 14.54
CA ALA A 262 30.73 -3.63 15.07
C ALA A 262 31.89 -2.88 14.45
N ARG A 263 32.02 -1.56 14.67
CA ARG A 263 33.21 -0.81 14.23
C ARG A 263 34.37 -0.92 15.21
N ALA A 264 34.04 -0.95 16.49
CA ALA A 264 35.00 -1.08 17.56
C ALA A 264 34.46 -1.99 18.65
N LEU A 265 35.36 -2.69 19.32
CA LEU A 265 35.07 -3.50 20.49
C LEU A 265 36.01 -3.05 21.61
N LYS A 266 35.44 -2.69 22.76
CA LYS A 266 36.15 -2.44 24.01
C LYS A 266 35.72 -3.51 24.99
N VAL A 267 36.68 -4.23 25.55
CA VAL A 267 36.44 -5.24 26.59
C VAL A 267 37.14 -4.74 27.86
N GLU A 268 36.35 -4.56 28.92
CA GLU A 268 36.87 -4.22 30.25
C GLU A 268 37.18 -5.48 31.05
N ASP A 269 37.90 -5.34 32.17
CA ASP A 269 38.35 -6.47 32.97
C ASP A 269 37.17 -7.33 33.44
N GLY A 270 37.20 -8.61 33.08
CA GLY A 270 36.12 -9.57 33.38
C GLY A 270 34.97 -9.57 32.37
N GLY A 271 35.05 -8.83 31.26
CA GLY A 271 34.13 -8.95 30.14
C GLY A 271 34.48 -10.13 29.22
N GLU A 272 33.48 -10.86 28.75
CA GLU A 272 33.64 -12.03 27.87
C GLU A 272 32.85 -11.88 26.57
N LEU A 273 33.52 -12.10 25.44
CA LEU A 273 32.88 -12.29 24.13
C LEU A 273 33.01 -13.75 23.72
N ARG A 274 31.88 -14.41 23.44
CA ARG A 274 31.82 -15.76 22.89
C ARG A 274 31.11 -15.72 21.54
N GLY A 275 31.72 -16.29 20.51
CA GLY A 275 31.15 -16.31 19.16
C GLY A 275 31.98 -15.57 18.14
N ARG A 276 31.32 -15.01 17.12
CA ARG A 276 32.00 -14.43 15.94
C ARG A 276 31.93 -12.92 15.97
N PHE A 277 33.06 -12.26 15.85
CA PHE A 277 33.15 -10.82 15.72
C PHE A 277 33.56 -10.41 14.30
N ARG A 278 32.86 -9.43 13.71
CA ARG A 278 33.20 -8.84 12.42
C ARG A 278 33.34 -7.33 12.55
N ILE A 279 34.43 -6.79 12.01
CA ILE A 279 34.64 -5.35 11.93
C ILE A 279 33.92 -4.79 10.69
N LEU A 280 33.03 -3.82 10.89
CA LEU A 280 32.37 -3.08 9.81
C LEU A 280 33.34 -2.06 9.19
N GLN A 281 33.51 -2.10 7.87
CA GLN A 281 34.32 -1.14 7.10
C GLN A 281 33.46 -0.22 6.23
N GLY A 282 33.94 1.01 5.97
CA GLY A 282 33.23 2.03 5.18
C GLY A 282 32.61 3.15 6.04
N PRO A 283 32.08 4.24 5.44
CA PRO A 283 31.45 5.33 6.19
C PRO A 283 30.23 4.85 7.01
N PRO A 284 29.90 5.48 8.15
CA PRO A 284 28.68 5.17 8.91
C PRO A 284 27.47 5.38 8.02
N GLN A 285 26.77 4.29 7.69
CA GLN A 285 25.44 4.36 7.11
C GLN A 285 24.47 4.76 8.24
N PRO A 286 23.53 5.67 8.04
CA PRO A 286 22.61 6.05 9.10
C PRO A 286 21.63 4.92 9.45
N PHE A 287 21.52 4.57 10.74
CA PHE A 287 20.45 3.72 11.31
C PHE A 287 19.04 4.17 10.94
N VAL A 288 18.87 5.48 10.80
CA VAL A 288 17.65 6.08 10.31
C VAL A 288 17.74 5.99 8.79
N GLN A 289 17.19 4.92 8.22
CA GLN A 289 16.51 5.13 6.95
C GLN A 289 15.44 6.16 7.28
N GLU A 290 15.65 7.42 6.87
CA GLU A 290 14.54 8.35 6.68
C GLU A 290 13.62 7.59 5.75
N THR A 291 12.62 6.93 6.35
CA THR A 291 11.53 6.42 5.57
C THR A 291 10.79 7.70 5.28
N SER A 292 11.14 8.32 4.15
CA SER A 292 10.36 9.39 3.56
C SER A 292 8.99 8.80 3.25
N ARG A 293 8.17 8.69 4.30
CA ARG A 293 6.77 8.40 4.17
C ARG A 293 6.22 9.68 3.58
N TRP A 294 5.64 9.58 2.41
CA TRP A 294 4.92 10.68 1.83
C TRP A 294 3.47 10.24 1.71
N GLN A 295 2.57 11.20 1.68
CA GLN A 295 1.15 10.96 1.52
C GLN A 295 0.58 11.93 0.48
N TRP A 296 -0.55 11.57 -0.08
CA TRP A 296 -1.35 12.44 -0.93
C TRP A 296 -2.33 13.23 -0.06
N ILE A 297 -2.34 14.55 -0.19
CA ILE A 297 -3.23 15.44 0.56
C ILE A 297 -3.96 16.41 -0.36
N CYS A 298 -5.12 16.89 0.08
CA CYS A 298 -5.87 17.89 -0.66
C CYS A 298 -5.39 19.30 -0.30
N ARG A 299 -4.74 20.00 -1.24
CA ARG A 299 -4.32 21.42 -1.07
C ARG A 299 -5.25 22.41 -1.76
N ASN A 300 -6.55 22.14 -1.70
CA ASN A 300 -7.52 23.06 -2.26
C ASN A 300 -7.52 24.39 -1.47
N THR A 301 -7.31 25.51 -2.17
CA THR A 301 -7.25 26.86 -1.59
C THR A 301 -8.60 27.37 -1.08
N ASP A 302 -9.70 26.74 -1.51
CA ASP A 302 -11.06 26.94 -1.00
C ASP A 302 -11.66 25.57 -0.62
N PRO A 303 -11.20 24.96 0.51
CA PRO A 303 -11.53 23.59 0.85
C PRO A 303 -13.01 23.45 1.20
N LYS A 304 -13.67 22.47 0.60
CA LYS A 304 -14.98 22.02 1.08
C LYS A 304 -14.77 21.31 2.42
N PRO A 305 -15.74 21.36 3.36
CA PRO A 305 -15.65 20.63 4.61
C PRO A 305 -15.34 19.15 4.36
N GLY A 306 -14.29 18.64 5.01
CA GLY A 306 -13.81 17.27 4.86
C GLY A 306 -12.59 17.10 3.94
N CYS A 307 -12.27 18.08 3.08
CA CYS A 307 -11.05 18.03 2.26
C CYS A 307 -9.78 17.94 3.10
N GLU A 308 -9.75 18.63 4.24
CA GLU A 308 -8.64 18.70 5.18
C GLU A 308 -8.30 17.35 5.84
N ASN A 309 -9.25 16.41 5.85
CA ASN A 309 -9.07 15.09 6.45
C ASN A 309 -8.62 14.04 5.42
N ILE A 310 -8.56 14.39 4.13
CA ILE A 310 -8.18 13.46 3.07
C ILE A 310 -6.66 13.31 3.06
N ALA A 311 -6.20 12.13 3.48
CA ALA A 311 -4.82 11.70 3.44
C ALA A 311 -4.72 10.26 2.92
N PHE A 312 -4.04 10.09 1.79
CA PHE A 312 -3.96 8.82 1.07
C PHE A 312 -2.51 8.34 1.02
N GLU A 313 -2.27 7.08 1.37
CA GLU A 313 -0.96 6.46 1.33
C GLU A 313 -0.56 6.13 -0.11
N PRO A 314 0.73 6.17 -0.47
CA PRO A 314 1.18 5.79 -1.79
C PRO A 314 1.02 4.28 -2.02
N HIS A 315 0.56 3.91 -3.22
CA HIS A 315 0.59 2.52 -3.68
C HIS A 315 1.92 2.23 -4.36
N GLY A 316 2.57 1.12 -3.99
CA GLY A 316 3.90 0.76 -4.48
C GLY A 316 5.03 1.46 -3.72
N ARG A 317 6.11 0.72 -3.45
CA ARG A 317 7.33 1.23 -2.80
C ARG A 317 8.23 1.95 -3.78
#